data_AF-A0A0H4VUV7-F1
#
_entry.id   AF-A0A0H4VUV7-F1
#
_cell.length_a   1.000
_cell.length_b   1.000
_cell.length_c   1.000
_cell.angle_alpha   90.00
_cell.angle_beta   90.00
_cell.angle_gamma   90.00
#
_symmetry.space_group_name_H-M   'P 1'
#
loop_
_entity.id
_entity.type
_entity.pdbx_description
1 polymer ?
#
loop_
_entity_poly.entity_id
_entity_poly.type
_entity_poly.pdbx_seq_one_letter_code
_entity_poly.pdbx_strand_id
1 'polypeptide(L)'
;MLAWLSVPRASWVRHYLDDLLCLPLLLTVTLFFMRALFGPAVRFTNYQVAFAVVYVALAFEVFFPLFLPRYTPDLWDVVLYAIGGFIFYRFLNK
;
A
#
# COMPACT_ATOMS: atom_id res chain seq x y z
N MET A 1 -9.53 7.84 -26.87
CA MET A 1 -8.44 7.11 -26.18
C MET A 1 -8.64 7.24 -24.67
N LEU A 2 -9.50 6.36 -24.12
CA LEU A 2 -9.78 6.03 -22.71
C LEU A 2 -9.97 7.16 -21.66
N ALA A 3 -10.90 8.10 -21.92
CA ALA A 3 -11.45 9.03 -20.91
C ALA A 3 -12.72 8.49 -20.19
N TRP A 4 -13.02 7.20 -20.31
CA TRP A 4 -14.37 6.64 -20.10
C TRP A 4 -14.72 6.20 -18.64
N LEU A 5 -13.93 6.59 -17.64
CA LEU A 5 -14.26 6.36 -16.21
C LEU A 5 -14.21 7.66 -15.40
N SER A 6 -14.61 8.78 -15.99
CA SER A 6 -14.98 10.00 -15.26
C SER A 6 -16.32 9.82 -14.53
N VAL A 7 -16.46 8.74 -13.75
CA VAL A 7 -17.54 8.62 -12.78
C VAL A 7 -17.26 9.70 -11.73
N PRO A 8 -18.19 10.65 -11.49
CA PRO A 8 -18.05 11.64 -10.43
C PRO A 8 -18.21 10.90 -9.09
N ARG A 9 -17.12 10.30 -8.62
CA ARG A 9 -17.01 9.70 -7.29
C ARG A 9 -16.37 10.74 -6.40
N ALA A 10 -16.97 10.98 -5.23
CA ALA A 10 -16.47 11.94 -4.25
C ALA A 10 -14.94 11.80 -4.08
N SER A 11 -14.22 12.91 -4.20
CA SER A 11 -12.74 12.97 -4.14
C SER A 11 -12.17 12.23 -2.93
N TRP A 12 -12.87 12.28 -1.80
CA TRP A 12 -12.57 11.58 -0.56
C TRP A 12 -12.45 10.06 -0.72
N VAL A 13 -13.28 9.43 -1.55
CA VAL A 13 -13.23 7.96 -1.74
C VAL A 13 -12.03 7.56 -2.61
N ARG A 14 -11.56 8.45 -3.50
CA ARG A 14 -10.39 8.14 -4.34
C ARG A 14 -9.08 8.23 -3.58
N HIS A 15 -8.90 9.21 -2.69
CA HIS A 15 -7.63 9.39 -1.99
C HIS A 15 -7.45 8.32 -0.90
N TYR A 16 -8.38 8.25 0.05
CA TYR A 16 -8.24 7.36 1.21
C TYR A 16 -8.30 5.86 0.87
N LEU A 17 -9.06 5.48 -0.17
CA LEU A 17 -9.18 4.07 -0.56
C LEU A 17 -7.93 3.59 -1.31
N ASP A 18 -7.30 4.46 -2.10
CA ASP A 18 -6.07 4.13 -2.82
C ASP A 18 -4.93 3.93 -1.82
N ASP A 19 -4.80 4.83 -0.84
CA ASP A 19 -3.80 4.71 0.22
C ASP A 19 -4.02 3.48 1.11
N LEU A 20 -5.27 3.14 1.44
CA LEU A 20 -5.60 1.93 2.19
C LEU A 20 -5.30 0.65 1.40
N LEU A 21 -5.57 0.64 0.09
CA LEU A 21 -5.40 -0.54 -0.77
C LEU A 21 -3.97 -0.72 -1.28
N CYS A 22 -3.16 0.35 -1.29
CA CYS A 22 -1.80 0.35 -1.81
C CYS A 22 -0.93 -0.75 -1.17
N LEU A 23 -0.83 -0.76 0.16
CA LEU A 23 -0.02 -1.73 0.89
C LEU A 23 -0.49 -3.18 0.78
N PRO A 24 -1.78 -3.52 0.98
CA PRO A 24 -2.21 -4.89 0.85
C PRO A 24 -2.05 -5.41 -0.58
N LEU A 25 -2.26 -4.58 -1.61
CA LEU A 25 -1.98 -4.98 -3.00
C LEU A 25 -0.48 -5.22 -3.21
N LEU A 26 0.38 -4.27 -2.82
CA LEU A 26 1.82 -4.35 -3.03
C LEU A 26 2.43 -5.57 -2.32
N LEU A 27 2.06 -5.81 -1.06
CA LEU A 27 2.50 -6.97 -0.30
C LEU A 27 1.99 -8.29 -0.89
N THR A 28 0.75 -8.32 -1.40
CA THR A 28 0.19 -9.52 -2.04
C THR A 28 0.90 -9.86 -3.33
N VAL A 29 1.17 -8.86 -4.17
CA VAL A 29 1.93 -9.06 -5.41
C VAL A 29 3.35 -9.54 -5.08
N THR A 30 3.99 -8.94 -4.08
CA THR A 30 5.34 -9.36 -3.66
C THR A 30 5.33 -10.79 -3.10
N LEU A 31 4.34 -11.15 -2.29
CA LEU A 31 4.17 -12.52 -1.79
C LEU A 31 3.93 -13.51 -2.92
N PHE A 32 3.12 -13.14 -3.92
CA PHE A 32 2.85 -13.96 -5.09
C PHE A 32 4.14 -14.26 -5.87
N PHE A 33 4.96 -13.25 -6.14
CA PHE A 33 6.26 -13.44 -6.79
C PHE A 33 7.23 -14.27 -5.93
N MET A 34 7.29 -14.01 -4.62
CA MET A 34 8.11 -14.80 -3.70
C MET A 34 7.70 -16.27 -3.69
N ARG A 35 6.39 -16.57 -3.73
CA ARG A 35 5.90 -17.95 -3.81
C ARG A 35 6.17 -18.60 -5.16
N ALA A 36 6.13 -17.83 -6.24
CA ALA A 36 6.46 -18.31 -7.57
C ALA A 36 7.95 -18.68 -7.71
N LEU A 37 8.85 -17.94 -7.04
CA LEU A 37 10.30 -18.15 -7.13
C LEU A 37 10.84 -19.15 -6.09
N PHE A 38 10.37 -19.07 -4.84
CA PHE A 38 10.93 -19.82 -3.71
C PHE A 38 9.97 -20.89 -3.15
N GLY A 39 8.74 -20.98 -3.67
CA GLY A 39 7.77 -22.01 -3.33
C GLY A 39 6.59 -21.54 -2.46
N PRO A 40 5.50 -22.32 -2.39
CA PRO A 40 4.23 -21.91 -1.79
C PRO A 40 4.28 -21.70 -0.27
N ALA A 41 5.30 -22.23 0.40
CA ALA A 41 5.47 -22.11 1.86
C ALA A 41 6.02 -20.75 2.32
N VAL A 42 6.40 -19.88 1.39
CA VAL A 42 6.91 -18.54 1.73
C VAL A 42 5.79 -17.70 2.33
N ARG A 43 6.10 -17.12 3.50
CA ARG A 43 5.26 -16.22 4.27
C ARG A 43 6.11 -15.07 4.77
N PHE A 44 5.51 -13.89 4.87
CA PHE A 44 6.20 -12.76 5.47
C PHE A 44 6.15 -12.84 6.99
N THR A 45 7.25 -12.51 7.64
CA THR A 45 7.26 -12.34 9.09
C THR A 45 6.68 -10.99 9.49
N ASN A 46 6.27 -10.85 10.75
CA ASN A 46 5.72 -9.60 11.28
C ASN A 46 6.68 -8.43 11.08
N TYR A 47 7.99 -8.69 11.21
CA TYR A 47 9.04 -7.72 10.98
C TYR A 47 9.11 -7.25 9.53
N GLN A 48 8.95 -8.16 8.56
CA GLN A 48 8.96 -7.81 7.14
C GLN A 48 7.75 -6.95 6.76
N VAL A 49 6.57 -7.27 7.32
CA VAL A 49 5.36 -6.44 7.10
C VAL A 49 5.51 -5.08 7.76
N ALA A 50 5.97 -5.01 9.01
CA ALA A 50 6.20 -3.75 9.70
C ALA A 50 7.24 -2.88 8.97
N PHE A 51 8.32 -3.50 8.48
CA PHE A 51 9.34 -2.82 7.69
C PHE A 51 8.74 -2.28 6.38
N ALA A 52 7.91 -3.05 5.68
CA ALA A 52 7.26 -2.59 4.46
C ALA A 52 6.30 -1.42 4.72
N VAL A 53 5.54 -1.44 5.82
CA VAL A 53 4.67 -0.31 6.22
C VAL A 53 5.49 0.95 6.43
N VAL A 54 6.58 0.88 7.22
CA VAL A 54 7.45 2.02 7.48
C VAL A 54 8.13 2.51 6.20
N TYR A 55 8.58 1.59 5.35
CA TYR A 55 9.22 1.91 4.08
C TYR A 55 8.27 2.65 3.14
N VAL A 56 7.03 2.16 2.98
CA VAL A 56 6.02 2.82 2.15
C VAL A 56 5.62 4.16 2.75
N ALA A 57 5.39 4.24 4.06
CA ALA A 57 5.09 5.51 4.72
C ALA A 57 6.20 6.55 4.45
N LEU A 58 7.48 6.21 4.66
CA LEU A 58 8.59 7.13 4.36
C LEU A 58 8.69 7.48 2.87
N ALA A 59 8.44 6.54 1.97
CA ALA A 59 8.47 6.81 0.55
C ALA A 59 7.39 7.84 0.17
N PHE A 60 6.13 7.63 0.57
CA PHE A 60 5.02 8.51 0.20
C PHE A 60 5.01 9.84 0.98
N GLU A 61 5.39 9.84 2.25
CA GLU A 61 5.39 11.04 3.10
C GLU A 61 6.65 11.89 3.01
N VAL A 62 7.79 11.31 2.65
CA VAL A 62 9.07 12.04 2.65
C VAL A 62 9.65 12.11 1.25
N PHE A 63 9.71 10.98 0.54
CA PHE A 63 10.35 10.96 -0.78
C PHE A 63 9.47 11.65 -1.82
N PHE A 64 8.19 11.29 -1.93
CA PHE A 64 7.27 11.89 -2.92
C PHE A 64 7.07 13.41 -2.80
N PRO A 65 6.87 14.03 -1.62
CA PRO A 65 6.71 15.48 -1.53
C PRO A 65 7.95 16.27 -1.96
N LEU A 66 9.14 15.66 -1.88
CA LEU A 66 10.36 16.30 -2.39
C LEU A 66 10.39 16.42 -3.92
N PHE A 67 9.71 15.52 -4.64
CA PHE A 67 9.67 15.51 -6.11
C PHE A 67 8.38 16.07 -6.69
N LEU A 68 7.27 15.93 -5.97
CA LEU A 68 5.94 16.29 -6.42
C LEU A 68 5.29 17.24 -5.40
N PRO A 69 5.21 18.54 -5.69
CA PRO A 69 4.61 19.54 -4.79
C PRO A 69 3.08 19.36 -4.60
N ARG A 70 2.50 18.32 -5.19
CA ARG A 70 1.10 17.92 -5.06
C ARG A 70 0.86 16.98 -3.88
N TYR A 71 1.90 16.33 -3.35
CA TYR A 71 1.80 15.50 -2.16
C TYR A 71 2.04 16.37 -0.93
N THR A 72 1.01 16.53 -0.11
CA THR A 72 1.13 17.12 1.22
C THR A 72 1.28 15.99 2.21
N PRO A 73 2.34 15.98 3.05
CA PRO A 73 2.48 14.97 4.10
C PRO A 73 1.26 15.04 5.04
N ASP A 74 0.50 13.95 5.10
CA ASP A 74 -0.64 13.79 6.00
C ASP A 74 -0.43 12.53 6.84
N LEU A 75 -0.35 12.71 8.15
CA LEU A 75 -0.22 11.60 9.10
C LEU A 75 -1.37 10.59 8.97
N TRP A 76 -2.52 10.98 8.38
CA TRP A 76 -3.59 10.04 8.10
C TRP A 76 -3.19 8.93 7.12
N ASP A 77 -2.35 9.22 6.13
CA ASP A 77 -1.94 8.26 5.12
C ASP A 77 -1.08 7.16 5.75
N VAL A 78 -0.23 7.53 6.72
CA VAL A 78 0.55 6.57 7.52
C VAL A 78 -0.34 5.59 8.28
N VAL A 79 -1.48 6.05 8.81
CA VAL A 79 -2.40 5.15 9.52
C VAL A 79 -3.14 4.24 8.54
N LEU A 80 -3.56 4.75 7.38
CA LEU A 80 -4.16 3.93 6.32
C LEU A 80 -3.19 2.85 5.85
N TYR A 81 -1.91 3.19 5.70
CA TYR A 81 -0.84 2.25 5.39
C TYR A 81 -0.69 1.16 6.48
N ALA A 82 -0.68 1.56 7.75
CA ALA A 82 -0.62 0.60 8.85
C ALA A 82 -1.82 -0.35 8.87
N ILE A 83 -3.04 0.15 8.62
CA ILE A 83 -4.26 -0.66 8.53
C ILE A 83 -4.17 -1.63 7.33
N GLY A 84 -3.72 -1.15 6.17
CA GLY A 84 -3.53 -1.97 4.97
C GLY A 84 -2.53 -3.11 5.18
N GLY A 85 -1.39 -2.83 5.83
CA GLY A 85 -0.41 -3.84 6.23
C GLY A 85 -0.96 -4.85 7.23
N PHE A 86 -1.76 -4.40 8.20
CA PHE A 86 -2.41 -5.28 9.17
C PHE A 86 -3.44 -6.21 8.51
N ILE A 87 -4.26 -5.70 7.58
CA ILE A 87 -5.21 -6.50 6.81
C ILE A 87 -4.47 -7.59 6.03
N PHE A 88 -3.38 -7.23 5.34
CA PHE A 88 -2.55 -8.20 4.63
C PHE A 88 -2.02 -9.29 5.57
N TYR A 89 -1.44 -8.90 6.71
CA TYR A 89 -0.88 -9.82 7.67
C TYR A 89 -1.94 -10.80 8.23
N ARG A 90 -3.15 -10.31 8.52
CA ARG A 90 -4.20 -11.11 9.16
C ARG A 90 -4.96 -12.02 8.20
N PHE A 91 -5.17 -11.58 6.96
CA PHE A 91 -6.05 -12.25 6.00
C PHE A 91 -5.29 -12.93 4.85
N LEU A 92 -4.22 -12.32 4.33
CA LEU A 92 -3.56 -12.75 3.09
C LEU A 92 -2.23 -13.50 3.35
N ASN A 93 -1.56 -13.23 4.46
CA ASN A 93 -0.33 -13.93 4.85
C ASN A 93 -0.60 -15.31 5.49
N LYS A 94 -1.41 -16.14 4.81
CA LYS A 94 -1.69 -17.54 5.17
C LYS A 94 -1.08 -18.49 4.15
#